data_AF-X7ZVA8-F1
#
_entry.id   AF-X7ZVA8-F1
#
_cell.length_a   1.000
_cell.length_b   1.000
_cell.length_c   1.000
_cell.angle_alpha   90.00
_cell.angle_beta   90.00
_cell.angle_gamma   90.00
#
_symmetry.space_group_name_H-M   'P 1'
#
loop_
_entity.id
_entity.type
_entity.pdbx_description
1 polymer ?
#
loop_
_entity_poly.entity_id
_entity_poly.type
_entity_poly.pdbx_seq_one_letter_code
_entity_poly.pdbx_strand_id
1 'polypeptide(L)'
;MTDAGQVKITDGHNLAGEPRDRVDFDTPVHRFRLLDASVGAELLQRGAWARCVQVIGALDAAAESSVSHTRERVQFGRALSTFQSVQHALAAMAGEIERPVLPRRSPSRQQPITDSAPHRRSTRSRSPRWCSAAR
;
A
#
# COMPACT_ATOMS: atom_id res chain seq x y z
N MET A 1 13.87 -31.19 0.21
CA MET A 1 14.74 -31.02 1.39
C MET A 1 16.10 -30.62 0.85
N THR A 2 16.41 -29.33 0.86
CA THR A 2 17.62 -28.78 0.22
C THR A 2 18.83 -29.16 1.07
N ASP A 3 19.90 -29.61 0.42
CA ASP A 3 21.19 -29.87 1.05
C ASP A 3 21.66 -28.61 1.82
N ALA A 4 21.79 -28.73 3.14
CA ALA A 4 21.97 -27.62 4.07
C ALA A 4 23.38 -27.00 4.05
N GLY A 5 24.25 -27.42 3.13
CA GLY A 5 25.69 -27.11 3.16
C GLY A 5 26.09 -25.69 2.75
N GLN A 6 25.19 -24.85 2.24
CA GLN A 6 25.55 -23.54 1.68
C GLN A 6 24.56 -22.41 2.01
N VAL A 7 23.84 -22.51 3.13
CA VAL A 7 23.01 -21.40 3.64
C VAL A 7 23.60 -20.94 4.97
N LYS A 8 24.10 -19.70 5.01
CA LYS A 8 24.57 -19.04 6.23
C LYS A 8 23.51 -18.05 6.68
N ILE A 9 22.96 -18.26 7.87
CA ILE A 9 22.06 -17.30 8.51
C ILE A 9 22.87 -16.54 9.55
N THR A 10 22.82 -15.22 9.48
CA THR A 10 23.41 -14.33 10.48
C THR A 10 22.28 -13.58 11.16
N ASP A 11 22.12 -13.83 12.46
CA ASP A 11 21.08 -13.20 13.26
C ASP A 11 21.22 -11.67 13.23
N GLY A 12 20.09 -11.00 13.14
CA GLY A 12 20.04 -9.54 13.05
C GLY A 12 18.76 -8.98 13.67
N HIS A 13 18.79 -7.70 14.02
CA HIS A 13 17.61 -6.99 14.49
C HIS A 13 17.51 -5.65 13.77
N ASN A 14 16.29 -5.15 13.59
CA ASN A 14 16.07 -3.78 13.11
C ASN A 14 16.14 -2.77 14.28
N LEU A 15 15.97 -1.48 13.99
CA LEU A 15 15.97 -0.41 15.01
C LEU A 15 14.86 -0.57 16.06
N ALA A 16 13.79 -1.29 15.73
CA ALA A 16 12.70 -1.60 16.64
C ALA A 16 12.95 -2.91 17.44
N GLY A 17 14.10 -3.56 17.26
CA GLY A 17 14.43 -4.82 17.91
C GLY A 17 13.70 -6.04 17.33
N GLU A 18 13.07 -5.92 16.17
CA GLU A 18 12.44 -7.06 15.50
C GLU A 18 13.50 -7.91 14.79
N PRO A 19 13.41 -9.25 14.82
CA PRO A 19 14.32 -10.14 14.11
C PRO A 19 14.39 -9.80 12.63
N ARG A 20 15.61 -9.60 12.13
CA ARG A 20 15.91 -9.26 10.74
C ARG A 20 17.22 -9.90 10.33
N ASP A 21 17.17 -11.21 10.23
CA ASP A 21 18.34 -12.02 9.92
C ASP A 21 18.76 -11.85 8.46
N ARG A 22 20.06 -12.00 8.22
CA ARG A 22 20.63 -12.06 6.89
C ARG A 22 20.80 -13.52 6.50
N VAL A 23 20.26 -13.89 5.35
CA VAL A 23 20.40 -15.24 4.79
C VAL A 23 21.30 -15.15 3.55
N ASP A 24 22.53 -15.65 3.67
CA ASP A 24 23.48 -15.76 2.57
C ASP A 24 23.42 -17.19 2.01
N PHE A 25 23.31 -17.32 0.69
CA PHE A 25 23.28 -18.63 0.04
C PHE A 25 23.94 -18.58 -1.33
N ASP A 26 24.73 -19.59 -1.66
CA ASP A 26 25.36 -19.77 -2.97
C ASP A 26 24.71 -20.97 -3.66
N THR A 27 23.50 -20.78 -4.17
CA THR A 27 22.72 -21.84 -4.81
C THR A 27 22.54 -21.54 -6.30
N PRO A 28 22.78 -22.51 -7.20
CA PRO A 28 22.69 -22.24 -8.62
C PRO A 28 21.24 -21.98 -9.06
N VAL A 29 21.07 -21.06 -10.01
CA VAL A 29 19.76 -20.50 -10.44
C VAL A 29 18.74 -21.59 -10.83
N HIS A 30 19.20 -22.70 -11.43
CA HIS A 30 18.33 -23.80 -11.88
C HIS A 30 17.62 -24.55 -10.73
N ARG A 31 18.05 -24.37 -9.47
CA ARG A 31 17.34 -24.91 -8.30
C ARG A 31 16.15 -24.04 -7.87
N PHE A 32 16.04 -22.80 -8.37
CA PHE A 32 14.91 -21.93 -8.07
C PHE A 32 13.76 -22.14 -9.04
N ARG A 33 12.53 -22.00 -8.52
CA ARG A 33 11.33 -21.90 -9.35
C ARG A 33 11.06 -20.43 -9.64
N LEU A 34 11.09 -20.07 -10.92
CA LEU A 34 10.68 -18.74 -11.35
C LEU A 34 9.17 -18.57 -11.11
N LEU A 35 8.83 -17.45 -10.48
CA LEU A 35 7.45 -17.02 -10.28
C LEU A 35 7.12 -15.92 -11.29
N ASP A 36 5.83 -15.80 -11.61
CA ASP A 36 5.35 -14.72 -12.45
C ASP A 36 5.56 -13.37 -11.76
N ALA A 37 5.87 -12.33 -12.54
CA ALA A 37 6.13 -10.98 -12.03
C ALA A 37 4.93 -10.41 -11.26
N SER A 38 3.70 -10.84 -11.57
CA SER A 38 2.49 -10.45 -10.83
C SER A 38 2.52 -10.84 -9.36
N VAL A 39 3.18 -11.95 -9.00
CA VAL A 39 3.33 -12.38 -7.60
C VAL A 39 4.19 -11.38 -6.83
N GLY A 40 5.28 -10.91 -7.43
CA GLY A 40 6.14 -9.87 -6.84
C GLY A 40 5.39 -8.54 -6.67
N ALA A 41 4.60 -8.15 -7.68
CA ALA A 41 3.78 -6.95 -7.61
C ALA A 41 2.73 -7.01 -6.49
N GLU A 42 2.05 -8.14 -6.33
CA GLU A 42 1.07 -8.35 -5.25
C GLU A 42 1.74 -8.33 -3.87
N LEU A 43 2.90 -8.97 -3.72
CA LEU A 43 3.68 -8.93 -2.46
C LEU A 43 4.10 -7.51 -2.10
N LEU A 44 4.56 -6.71 -3.07
CA LEU A 44 4.88 -5.31 -2.85
C LEU A 44 3.65 -4.48 -2.44
N GLN A 45 2.51 -4.72 -3.09
CA GLN A 45 1.25 -4.04 -2.76
C GLN A 45 0.79 -4.35 -1.34
N ARG A 46 0.80 -5.63 -0.94
CA ARG A 46 0.47 -6.05 0.43
C ARG A 46 1.49 -5.56 1.44
N GLY A 47 2.78 -5.58 1.09
CA GLY A 47 3.85 -5.05 1.92
C GLY A 47 3.70 -3.55 2.19
N ALA A 48 3.31 -2.77 1.17
CA ALA A 48 3.00 -1.35 1.33
C ALA A 48 1.84 -1.13 2.30
N TRP A 49 0.77 -1.93 2.19
CA TRP A 49 -0.35 -1.90 3.13
C TRP A 49 0.06 -2.24 4.56
N ALA A 50 0.81 -3.33 4.75
CA ALA A 50 1.33 -3.72 6.05
C ALA A 50 2.18 -2.59 6.66
N ARG A 51 3.01 -1.93 5.86
CA ARG A 51 3.82 -0.79 6.30
C ARG A 51 2.96 0.40 6.72
N CYS A 52 1.90 0.72 5.98
CA CYS A 52 0.97 1.79 6.37
C CYS A 52 0.33 1.51 7.74
N VAL A 53 -0.16 0.29 7.97
CA VAL A 53 -0.76 -0.11 9.26
C VAL A 53 0.27 -0.04 10.40
N GLN A 54 1.50 -0.53 10.18
CA GLN A 54 2.58 -0.43 11.15
C GLN A 54 2.90 1.02 11.53
N VAL A 55 2.93 1.94 10.55
CA VAL A 55 3.21 3.36 10.80
C VAL A 55 2.08 4.01 11.60
N ILE A 56 0.81 3.72 11.27
CA ILE A 56 -0.32 4.23 12.03
C ILE A 56 -0.25 3.79 13.50
N GLY A 57 -0.01 2.49 13.75
CA GLY A 57 0.13 1.98 15.12
C GLY A 57 1.31 2.59 15.87
N ALA A 58 2.44 2.82 15.20
CA ALA A 58 3.59 3.47 15.81
C ALA A 58 3.31 4.95 16.17
N LEU A 59 2.55 5.67 15.34
CA LEU A 59 2.17 7.05 15.60
C LEU A 59 1.19 7.14 16.77
N ASP A 60 0.24 6.21 16.88
CA ASP A 60 -0.72 6.13 17.99
C ASP A 60 0.00 5.92 19.34
N ALA A 61 0.91 4.94 19.39
CA ALA A 61 1.75 4.71 20.57
C ALA A 61 2.64 5.92 20.91
N ALA A 62 3.20 6.61 19.91
CA ALA A 62 3.99 7.81 20.12
C ALA A 62 3.14 8.98 20.66
N ALA A 63 1.89 9.11 20.21
CA ALA A 63 0.96 10.11 20.72
C ALA A 63 0.59 9.84 22.18
N GLU A 64 0.25 8.60 22.53
CA GLU A 64 -0.02 8.19 23.91
C GLU A 64 1.17 8.47 24.83
N SER A 65 2.39 8.07 24.39
CA SER A 65 3.62 8.33 25.14
C SER A 65 3.88 9.83 25.36
N SER A 66 3.62 10.65 24.34
CA SER A 66 3.76 12.11 24.43
C SER A 66 2.75 12.73 25.41
N VAL A 67 1.51 12.25 25.42
CA VAL A 67 0.48 12.69 26.38
C VAL A 67 0.87 12.33 27.81
N SER A 68 1.31 11.09 28.05
CA SER A 68 1.79 10.66 29.38
C SER A 68 2.95 11.54 29.84
N HIS A 69 3.96 11.75 28.98
CA HIS A 69 5.13 12.54 29.33
C HIS A 69 4.82 14.00 29.66
N THR A 70 3.95 14.64 28.88
CA THR A 70 3.59 16.06 29.07
C THR A 70 2.74 16.29 30.34
N ARG A 71 2.05 15.26 30.84
CA ARG A 71 1.34 15.30 32.12
C ARG A 71 2.29 15.20 33.32
N GLU A 72 3.33 14.38 33.21
CA GLU A 72 4.29 14.14 34.30
C GLU A 72 5.35 15.26 34.42
N ARG A 73 5.72 15.88 33.30
CA ARG A 73 6.74 16.93 33.28
C ARG A 73 6.18 18.27 33.75
N VAL A 74 6.73 18.77 34.85
CA VAL A 74 6.49 20.11 35.39
C VAL A 74 7.64 21.04 35.03
N GLN A 75 7.34 22.14 34.35
CA GLN A 75 8.29 23.21 34.02
C GLN A 75 7.61 24.58 34.17
N PHE A 76 8.39 25.61 34.51
CA PHE A 76 7.87 26.97 34.76
C PHE A 76 6.71 26.98 35.79
N GLY A 77 6.81 26.10 36.80
CA GLY A 77 5.85 26.02 37.90
C GLY A 77 4.53 25.31 37.59
N ARG A 78 4.35 24.70 36.41
CA ARG A 78 3.15 23.93 36.04
C ARG A 78 3.43 22.78 35.07
N ALA A 79 2.51 21.84 34.92
CA ALA A 79 2.68 20.74 33.97
C ALA A 79 2.73 21.25 32.52
N LEU A 80 3.54 20.62 31.67
CA LEU A 80 3.64 20.96 30.24
C LEU A 80 2.31 20.83 29.51
N SER A 81 1.43 19.91 29.95
CA SER A 81 0.08 19.72 29.42
C SER A 81 -0.85 20.94 29.57
N THR A 82 -0.51 21.92 30.42
CA THR A 82 -1.30 23.14 30.62
C THR A 82 -0.96 24.27 29.64
N PHE A 83 0.12 24.13 28.87
CA PHE A 83 0.51 25.11 27.88
C PHE A 83 -0.26 24.89 26.57
N GLN A 84 -0.91 25.94 26.07
CA GLN A 84 -1.73 25.89 24.86
C GLN A 84 -0.93 25.40 23.64
N SER A 85 0.34 25.80 23.49
CA SER A 85 1.22 25.30 22.41
C SER A 85 1.39 23.79 22.42
N VAL A 86 1.54 23.18 23.60
CA VAL A 86 1.64 21.72 23.76
C VAL A 86 0.32 21.04 23.43
N GLN A 87 -0.81 21.62 23.88
CA GLN A 87 -2.14 21.11 23.56
C GLN A 87 -2.43 21.13 22.06
N HIS A 88 -2.06 22.20 21.35
CA HIS A 88 -2.23 22.26 19.90
C HIS A 88 -1.35 21.26 19.16
N ALA A 89 -0.11 21.04 19.60
CA ALA A 89 0.76 20.03 19.00
C ALA A 89 0.19 18.61 19.16
N LEU A 90 -0.29 18.27 20.36
CA LEU A 90 -0.93 16.97 20.62
C LEU A 90 -2.24 16.80 19.84
N ALA A 91 -3.07 17.84 19.74
CA ALA A 91 -4.29 17.80 18.94
C ALA A 91 -4.01 17.65 17.44
N ALA A 92 -2.96 18.31 16.92
CA ALA A 92 -2.53 18.15 15.54
C ALA A 92 -2.06 16.72 15.26
N MET A 93 -1.24 16.14 16.16
CA MET A 93 -0.82 14.74 16.05
C MET A 93 -2.02 13.78 15.99
N ALA A 94 -2.99 13.94 16.89
CA ALA A 94 -4.20 13.11 16.89
C ALA A 94 -5.00 13.24 15.59
N GLY A 95 -5.21 14.48 15.11
CA GLY A 95 -5.91 14.71 13.84
C GLY A 95 -5.20 14.12 12.61
N GLU A 96 -3.87 14.10 12.61
CA GLU A 96 -3.09 13.50 11.52
C GLU A 96 -3.15 11.96 11.52
N ILE A 97 -3.27 11.33 12.70
CA ILE A 97 -3.39 9.86 12.85
C ILE A 97 -4.77 9.37 12.37
N GLU A 98 -5.83 10.11 12.68
CA GLU A 98 -7.20 9.78 12.26
C GLU A 98 -7.42 9.93 10.75
N ARG A 99 -6.55 10.69 10.06
CA ARG A 99 -6.68 10.92 8.63
C ARG A 99 -6.51 9.59 7.86
N PRO A 100 -7.50 9.20 7.02
CA PRO A 100 -7.41 7.94 6.28
C PRO A 100 -6.21 7.90 5.35
N VAL A 101 -5.36 6.87 5.49
CA VAL A 101 -4.31 6.59 4.51
C VAL A 101 -4.94 5.89 3.32
N LEU A 102 -5.31 6.66 2.29
CA LEU A 102 -5.76 6.08 1.03
C LEU A 102 -4.54 5.79 0.15
N PRO A 103 -4.20 4.52 -0.12
CA PRO A 103 -3.13 4.21 -1.05
C PRO A 103 -3.50 4.75 -2.43
N ARG A 104 -2.61 5.54 -3.05
CA ARG A 104 -2.76 5.93 -4.46
C ARG A 104 -2.88 4.65 -5.28
N ARG A 105 -4.07 4.46 -5.87
CA ARG A 105 -4.33 3.33 -6.76
C ARG A 105 -3.40 3.46 -7.96
N SER A 106 -2.49 2.50 -8.11
CA SER A 106 -1.67 2.33 -9.31
C SER A 106 -2.60 2.28 -10.53
N PRO A 107 -2.36 3.03 -11.61
CA PRO A 107 -3.14 2.90 -12.84
C PRO A 107 -2.75 1.57 -13.52
N SER A 108 -3.15 0.43 -12.96
CA SER A 108 -3.07 -0.85 -13.65
C SER A 108 -4.20 -0.91 -14.67
N ARG A 109 -3.86 -0.53 -15.90
CA ARG A 109 -4.40 -1.06 -17.17
C ARG A 109 -5.90 -1.39 -17.14
N GLN A 110 -6.75 -0.38 -17.32
CA GLN A 110 -8.05 -0.62 -17.92
C GLN A 110 -7.78 -1.19 -19.31
N GLN A 111 -7.85 -2.51 -19.48
CA GLN A 111 -8.17 -3.03 -20.80
C GLN A 111 -9.59 -2.55 -21.09
N PRO A 112 -9.82 -1.76 -22.15
CA PRO A 112 -11.18 -1.52 -22.58
C PRO A 112 -11.82 -2.88 -22.82
N ILE A 113 -13.00 -3.09 -22.25
CA ILE A 113 -13.89 -4.20 -22.63
C ILE A 113 -14.15 -3.96 -24.11
N THR A 114 -13.40 -4.61 -24.99
CA THR A 114 -13.67 -4.58 -26.41
C THR A 114 -14.93 -5.40 -26.60
N ASP A 115 -16.04 -4.68 -26.71
CA ASP A 115 -17.33 -5.19 -27.14
C ASP A 115 -17.10 -5.98 -28.43
N SER A 116 -17.17 -7.30 -28.30
CA SER A 116 -16.93 -8.22 -29.41
C SER A 116 -18.13 -8.12 -30.34
N ALA A 117 -17.96 -7.29 -31.38
CA ALA A 117 -18.67 -7.17 -32.65
C ALA A 117 -20.13 -7.70 -32.74
N PRO A 118 -21.07 -6.88 -33.25
CA PRO A 118 -22.47 -7.27 -33.37
C PRO A 118 -22.64 -8.45 -34.32
N HIS A 119 -23.31 -9.49 -33.83
CA HIS A 119 -23.81 -10.59 -34.64
C HIS A 119 -24.61 -10.04 -35.84
N ARG A 120 -24.09 -10.31 -37.04
CA ARG A 120 -24.80 -10.23 -38.31
C ARG A 120 -26.21 -10.82 -38.15
N ARG A 121 -27.23 -9.97 -38.19
CA ARG A 121 -28.56 -10.38 -38.65
C ARG A 121 -28.77 -9.88 -40.06
N SER A 122 -28.79 -10.85 -40.95
CA SER A 122 -29.19 -10.75 -42.33
C SER A 122 -30.66 -10.31 -42.45
N THR A 123 -30.97 -9.83 -43.65
CA THR A 123 -32.31 -9.77 -44.26
C THR A 123 -33.32 -8.79 -43.65
N ARG A 124 -33.52 -7.67 -44.34
CA ARG A 124 -34.76 -7.49 -45.13
C ARG A 124 -34.62 -6.37 -46.14
N SER A 125 -34.89 -6.76 -47.38
CA SER A 125 -35.19 -5.93 -48.54
C SER A 125 -36.21 -4.84 -48.23
N ARG A 126 -35.92 -3.60 -48.63
CA ARG A 126 -36.92 -2.64 -49.10
C ARG A 126 -36.29 -1.66 -50.09
N SER A 127 -36.69 -1.90 -51.35
CA SER A 127 -36.65 -1.10 -52.58
C SER A 127 -36.15 0.35 -52.56
N PRO A 128 -35.45 0.80 -53.63
CA PRO A 128 -35.14 2.21 -53.86
C PRO A 128 -36.31 2.90 -54.57
N ARG A 129 -36.94 3.91 -53.95
CA ARG A 129 -37.87 4.80 -54.64
C ARG A 129 -37.67 6.30 -54.32
N TRP A 130 -36.85 6.91 -55.18
CA TRP A 130 -37.03 8.18 -55.89
C TRP A 130 -37.52 9.42 -55.12
N CYS A 131 -36.63 10.43 -55.04
CA CYS A 131 -36.99 11.84 -54.95
C CYS A 131 -35.97 12.71 -55.72
N SER A 132 -36.30 13.05 -56.98
CA SER A 132 -35.83 14.23 -57.74
C SER A 132 -36.73 14.34 -58.97
N ALA A 133 -37.80 15.12 -58.94
CA ALA A 133 -37.85 16.55 -59.27
C ALA A 133 -37.65 16.88 -60.77
N ALA A 134 -38.77 17.24 -61.41
CA ALA A 134 -38.92 18.26 -62.45
C ALA A 134 -38.07 18.17 -63.74
N ARG A 135 -38.66 17.64 -64.82
CA ARG A 135 -39.12 18.40 -66.00
C ARG A 135 -39.77 17.48 -67.04
#